data_AF-A0A662JMJ7-F1
#
_entry.id   AF-A0A662JMJ7-F1
#
_cell.length_a   1.000
_cell.length_b   1.000
_cell.length_c   1.000
_cell.angle_alpha   90.00
_cell.angle_beta   90.00
_cell.angle_gamma   90.00
#
_symmetry.space_group_name_H-M   'P 1'
#
loop_
_entity.id
_entity.type
_entity.pdbx_description
1 polymer ?
#
loop_
_entity_poly.entity_id
_entity_poly.type
_entity_poly.pdbx_seq_one_letter_code
_entity_poly.pdbx_strand_id
1 'polypeptide(L)'
;MQMPMAGVEFKVEAGNMMFKFSKPLRVLSSAVLNGGLVLADAVLNHQVHKDFDHSDPEGYLRGVVEKLGLKGLVVGLMTAAYVDKYGISSREDDGLAVTTVTTAGISNAASCGEDICKRVKVGTINTVVLIGAYMTDSCMVEAVKTATEAKCRALAHLDVRSPYSR
;
A
#
# COMPACT_ATOMS: atom_id res chain seq x y z
N MET A 1 -4.05 -18.87 -0.30
CA MET A 1 -5.32 -18.13 -0.17
C MET A 1 -5.65 -17.56 -1.53
N GLN A 2 -6.80 -17.91 -2.09
CA GLN A 2 -7.20 -17.45 -3.42
C GLN A 2 -7.61 -15.98 -3.33
N MET A 3 -7.05 -15.13 -4.19
CA MET A 3 -7.47 -13.73 -4.26
C MET A 3 -8.92 -13.67 -4.74
N PRO A 4 -9.78 -12.88 -4.09
CA PRO A 4 -11.19 -12.72 -4.45
C PRO A 4 -11.42 -11.84 -5.69
N MET A 5 -10.38 -11.46 -6.43
CA MET A 5 -10.49 -10.74 -7.69
C MET A 5 -9.87 -11.55 -8.83
N ALA A 6 -10.69 -11.86 -9.83
CA ALA A 6 -10.23 -12.54 -11.03
C ALA A 6 -9.11 -11.74 -11.72
N GLY A 7 -8.05 -12.43 -12.15
CA GLY A 7 -6.93 -11.81 -12.86
C GLY A 7 -5.91 -11.10 -11.97
N VAL A 8 -6.02 -11.20 -10.64
CA VAL A 8 -4.99 -10.71 -9.71
C VAL A 8 -4.29 -11.88 -9.03
N GLU A 9 -2.99 -12.03 -9.28
CA GLU A 9 -2.12 -12.96 -8.55
C GLU A 9 -1.46 -12.23 -7.38
N PHE A 10 -1.62 -12.75 -6.16
CA PHE A 10 -1.01 -12.21 -4.96
C PHE A 10 0.08 -13.14 -4.43
N LYS A 11 1.26 -12.59 -4.16
CA LYS A 11 2.40 -13.33 -3.60
C LYS A 11 3.14 -12.48 -2.57
N VAL A 12 3.55 -13.10 -1.47
CA VAL A 12 4.52 -12.52 -0.53
C VAL A 12 5.75 -13.42 -0.51
N GLU A 13 6.92 -12.87 -0.83
CA GLU A 13 8.16 -13.63 -0.90
C GLU A 13 9.37 -12.73 -0.64
N ALA A 14 10.28 -13.17 0.23
CA ALA A 14 11.57 -12.52 0.49
C ALA A 14 11.48 -10.99 0.72
N GLY A 15 10.49 -10.54 1.50
CA GLY A 15 10.29 -9.11 1.77
C GLY A 15 9.55 -8.35 0.66
N ASN A 16 8.93 -9.04 -0.31
CA ASN A 16 8.19 -8.43 -1.39
C ASN A 16 6.73 -8.91 -1.36
N MET A 17 5.81 -7.98 -1.18
CA MET A 17 4.38 -8.22 -1.39
C MET A 17 3.99 -7.74 -2.78
N MET A 18 3.56 -8.65 -3.64
CA MET A 18 3.32 -8.41 -5.06
C MET A 18 1.87 -8.74 -5.43
N PHE A 19 1.27 -7.85 -6.23
CA PHE A 19 0.00 -8.05 -6.91
C PHE A 19 0.29 -7.96 -8.40
N LYS A 20 0.24 -9.08 -9.12
CA LYS A 20 0.44 -9.11 -10.57
C LYS A 20 -0.92 -9.21 -11.26
N PHE A 21 -1.11 -8.43 -12.30
CA PHE A 21 -2.37 -8.37 -13.01
C PHE A 21 -2.26 -9.10 -14.36
N SER A 22 -3.26 -9.91 -14.69
CA SER A 22 -3.33 -10.59 -15.98
C SER A 22 -3.57 -9.63 -17.15
N LYS A 23 -4.11 -8.44 -16.85
CA LYS A 23 -4.25 -7.30 -17.75
C LYS A 23 -3.96 -6.03 -16.96
N PRO A 24 -3.45 -4.97 -17.59
CA PRO A 24 -3.20 -3.71 -16.91
C PRO A 24 -4.46 -3.17 -16.21
N LEU A 25 -4.33 -2.76 -14.95
CA LEU A 25 -5.40 -2.19 -14.14
C LEU A 25 -5.14 -0.72 -13.83
N ARG A 26 -6.21 0.06 -13.64
CA ARG A 26 -6.09 1.44 -13.18
C ARG A 26 -5.71 1.46 -11.71
N VAL A 27 -4.63 2.15 -11.37
CA VAL A 27 -4.13 2.29 -10.00
C VAL A 27 -4.00 3.77 -9.68
N LEU A 28 -4.62 4.19 -8.58
CA LEU A 28 -4.43 5.51 -7.98
C LEU A 28 -3.68 5.33 -6.66
N SER A 29 -2.49 5.92 -6.52
CA SER A 29 -1.66 5.72 -5.32
C SER A 29 -0.76 6.91 -5.00
N SER A 30 -0.29 6.96 -3.76
CA SER A 30 0.82 7.82 -3.32
C SER A 30 2.16 7.06 -3.32
N ALA A 31 2.32 6.10 -4.23
CA ALA A 31 3.49 5.24 -4.29
C ALA A 31 4.78 6.01 -4.64
N VAL A 32 5.92 5.47 -4.21
CA VAL A 32 7.25 6.05 -4.47
C VAL A 32 7.61 5.89 -5.94
N LEU A 33 7.42 4.69 -6.50
CA LEU A 33 7.64 4.41 -7.91
C LEU A 33 6.31 4.40 -8.66
N ASN A 34 6.22 5.19 -9.74
CA ASN A 34 5.05 5.31 -10.61
C ASN A 34 3.74 5.62 -9.85
N GLY A 35 3.79 6.51 -8.85
CA GLY A 35 2.62 7.01 -8.14
C GLY A 35 1.70 7.88 -9.01
N GLY A 36 0.58 8.31 -8.44
CA GLY A 36 -0.48 9.01 -9.18
C GLY A 36 -1.52 8.04 -9.77
N LEU A 37 -2.23 8.49 -10.81
CA LEU A 37 -3.20 7.69 -11.56
C LEU A 37 -2.54 7.11 -12.81
N VAL A 38 -2.36 5.79 -12.84
CA VAL A 38 -1.67 5.08 -13.92
C VAL A 38 -2.42 3.80 -14.32
N LEU A 39 -2.09 3.28 -15.49
CA LEU A 39 -2.45 1.92 -15.89
C LEU A 39 -1.23 1.03 -15.62
N ALA A 40 -1.34 0.11 -14.66
CA ALA A 40 -0.22 -0.68 -14.16
C ALA A 40 -0.44 -2.18 -14.38
N ASP A 41 0.66 -2.91 -14.55
CA ASP A 41 0.71 -4.37 -14.68
C ASP A 41 0.91 -5.07 -13.32
N ALA A 42 1.48 -4.35 -12.34
CA ALA A 42 1.64 -4.85 -11.00
C ALA A 42 1.71 -3.75 -9.94
N VAL A 43 1.43 -4.15 -8.69
CA VAL A 43 1.72 -3.37 -7.48
C VAL A 43 2.74 -4.14 -6.64
N LEU A 44 3.78 -3.47 -6.19
CA LEU A 44 4.80 -3.97 -5.27
C LEU A 44 4.76 -3.17 -3.97
N ASN A 45 4.70 -3.84 -2.83
CA ASN A 45 5.00 -3.24 -1.52
C ASN A 45 6.26 -3.92 -0.98
N HIS A 46 7.37 -3.19 -1.06
CA HIS A 46 8.71 -3.71 -0.75
C HIS A 46 9.11 -3.39 0.69
N GLN A 47 9.54 -4.42 1.42
CA GLN A 47 10.04 -4.28 2.78
C GLN A 47 11.47 -3.77 2.78
N VAL A 48 11.71 -2.69 3.51
CA VAL A 48 13.04 -2.14 3.77
C VAL A 48 13.40 -2.20 5.25
N HIS A 49 14.68 -2.00 5.57
CA HIS A 49 15.12 -1.87 6.95
C HIS A 49 14.51 -0.63 7.62
N LYS A 50 14.37 -0.64 8.96
CA LYS A 50 13.85 0.51 9.72
C LYS A 50 14.73 1.76 9.61
N ASP A 51 16.01 1.55 9.34
CA ASP A 51 17.01 2.60 9.13
C ASP A 51 17.29 2.81 7.63
N PHE A 52 16.34 2.44 6.76
CA PHE A 52 16.47 2.69 5.33
C PHE A 52 16.54 4.20 5.07
N ASP A 53 17.69 4.63 4.56
CA ASP A 53 17.99 5.98 4.15
C ASP A 53 18.75 5.89 2.82
N HIS A 54 18.06 6.18 1.73
CA HIS A 54 18.61 6.11 0.37
C HIS A 54 18.31 7.42 -0.33
N SER A 55 19.32 8.01 -0.98
CA SER A 55 19.19 9.31 -1.66
C SER A 55 18.27 9.27 -2.88
N ASP A 56 18.11 8.09 -3.48
CA ASP A 56 17.19 7.84 -4.60
C ASP A 56 16.30 6.60 -4.33
N PRO A 57 15.23 6.72 -3.52
CA PRO A 57 14.33 5.60 -3.21
C PRO A 57 13.59 5.06 -4.44
N GLU A 58 13.29 5.91 -5.42
CA GLU A 58 12.62 5.52 -6.65
C GLU A 58 13.53 4.64 -7.52
N GLY A 59 14.78 5.04 -7.74
CA GLY A 59 15.78 4.24 -8.45
C GLY A 59 16.09 2.93 -7.74
N TYR A 60 16.15 2.95 -6.40
CA TYR A 60 16.26 1.73 -5.59
C TYR A 60 15.12 0.75 -5.89
N LEU A 61 13.86 1.21 -5.85
CA LEU A 61 12.70 0.39 -6.17
C LEU A 61 12.73 -0.13 -7.60
N ARG A 62 13.16 0.68 -8.58
CA ARG A 62 13.31 0.24 -9.97
C ARG A 62 14.25 -0.95 -10.08
N GLY A 63 15.39 -0.91 -9.39
CA GLY A 63 16.32 -2.04 -9.31
C GLY A 63 15.73 -3.27 -8.61
N VAL A 64 14.86 -3.10 -7.61
CA VAL A 64 14.12 -4.22 -6.99
C VAL A 64 13.14 -4.85 -7.99
N VAL A 65 12.37 -4.04 -8.71
CA VAL A 65 11.43 -4.48 -9.75
C VAL A 65 12.14 -5.29 -10.83
N GLU A 66 13.30 -4.83 -11.29
CA GLU A 66 14.14 -5.54 -12.26
C GLU A 66 14.63 -6.91 -11.73
N LYS A 67 15.13 -6.95 -10.49
CA LYS A 67 15.60 -8.19 -9.84
C LYS A 67 14.49 -9.22 -9.65
N LEU A 68 13.27 -8.76 -9.37
CA LEU A 68 12.09 -9.62 -9.26
C LEU A 68 11.56 -10.08 -10.62
N GLY A 69 12.10 -9.55 -11.72
CA GLY A 69 11.67 -9.90 -13.08
C GLY A 69 10.25 -9.44 -13.40
N LEU A 70 9.70 -8.49 -12.64
CA LEU A 70 8.39 -7.91 -12.92
C LEU A 70 8.44 -7.16 -14.26
N LYS A 71 7.39 -7.31 -15.05
CA LYS A 71 7.30 -6.75 -16.41
C LYS A 71 6.23 -5.66 -16.46
N GLY A 72 6.38 -4.75 -17.41
CA GLY A 72 5.44 -3.65 -17.61
C GLY A 72 5.59 -2.54 -16.55
N LEU A 73 4.52 -1.76 -16.37
CA LEU A 73 4.48 -0.65 -15.42
C LEU A 73 4.16 -1.19 -14.03
N VAL A 74 5.08 -0.97 -13.07
CA VAL A 74 4.92 -1.41 -11.68
C VAL A 74 4.76 -0.20 -10.77
N VAL A 75 3.70 -0.18 -9.98
CA VAL A 75 3.50 0.79 -8.90
C VAL A 75 4.21 0.27 -7.65
N GLY A 76 5.18 1.02 -7.13
CA GLY A 76 6.06 0.58 -6.05
C GLY A 76 5.91 1.38 -4.76
N LEU A 77 5.40 0.71 -3.73
CA LEU A 77 5.34 1.15 -2.34
C LEU A 77 6.55 0.61 -1.56
N MET A 78 6.90 1.30 -0.47
CA MET A 78 7.94 0.85 0.47
C MET A 78 7.39 0.83 1.89
N THR A 79 7.87 -0.10 2.70
CA THR A 79 7.50 -0.18 4.11
C THR A 79 8.62 -0.76 4.97
N ALA A 80 8.78 -0.25 6.19
CA ALA A 80 9.59 -0.91 7.22
C ALA A 80 8.78 -1.92 8.04
N ALA A 81 7.47 -2.05 7.77
CA ALA A 81 6.64 -3.09 8.37
C ALA A 81 6.95 -4.44 7.74
N TYR A 82 6.78 -5.51 8.52
CA TYR A 82 6.95 -6.87 8.04
C TYR A 82 5.83 -7.22 7.05
N VAL A 83 6.19 -7.42 5.77
CA VAL A 83 5.18 -7.65 4.71
C VAL A 83 4.56 -9.04 4.77
N ASP A 84 5.17 -9.98 5.49
CA ASP A 84 4.61 -11.30 5.80
C ASP A 84 3.59 -11.26 6.95
N LYS A 85 3.57 -10.18 7.74
CA LYS A 85 2.57 -9.90 8.79
C LYS A 85 1.47 -8.97 8.29
N TYR A 86 0.90 -9.30 7.14
CA TYR A 86 -0.18 -8.52 6.54
C TYR A 86 -1.55 -8.92 7.08
N GLY A 87 -2.46 -7.95 7.14
CA GLY A 87 -3.90 -8.20 7.28
C GLY A 87 -4.55 -8.27 5.91
N ILE A 88 -5.51 -9.18 5.74
CA ILE A 88 -6.34 -9.27 4.53
C ILE A 88 -7.82 -9.37 4.93
N SER A 89 -8.66 -8.62 4.24
CA SER A 89 -10.12 -8.70 4.38
C SER A 89 -10.78 -8.61 3.02
N SER A 90 -11.82 -9.40 2.80
CA SER A 90 -12.61 -9.37 1.57
C SER A 90 -14.09 -9.36 1.89
N ARG A 91 -14.85 -8.58 1.12
CA ARG A 91 -16.31 -8.49 1.18
C ARG A 91 -16.84 -8.36 -0.24
N GLU A 92 -18.01 -8.96 -0.46
CA GLU A 92 -18.77 -8.83 -1.68
C GLU A 92 -20.19 -8.46 -1.29
N ASP A 93 -20.73 -7.42 -1.93
CA ASP A 93 -22.09 -6.94 -1.73
C ASP A 93 -22.64 -6.44 -3.07
N ASP A 94 -23.86 -6.84 -3.42
CA ASP A 94 -24.52 -6.50 -4.70
C ASP A 94 -23.63 -6.67 -5.95
N GLY A 95 -22.80 -7.73 -5.98
CA GLY A 95 -21.88 -8.04 -7.09
C GLY A 95 -20.62 -7.18 -7.14
N LEU A 96 -20.38 -6.32 -6.15
CA LEU A 96 -19.15 -5.56 -5.97
C LEU A 96 -18.23 -6.23 -4.95
N ALA A 97 -17.16 -6.85 -5.43
CA ALA A 97 -16.11 -7.41 -4.58
C ALA A 97 -15.06 -6.35 -4.23
N VAL A 98 -14.76 -6.18 -2.93
CA VAL A 98 -13.70 -5.32 -2.42
C VAL A 98 -12.77 -6.11 -1.51
N THR A 99 -11.47 -5.97 -1.73
CA THR A 99 -10.45 -6.65 -0.94
C THR A 99 -9.35 -5.72 -0.53
N THR A 100 -9.04 -5.72 0.75
CA THR A 100 -7.99 -4.90 1.33
C THR A 100 -6.85 -5.79 1.80
N VAL A 101 -5.62 -5.38 1.51
CA VAL A 101 -4.40 -5.96 2.06
C VAL A 101 -3.58 -4.86 2.69
N THR A 102 -3.28 -4.98 3.98
CA THR A 102 -2.63 -3.92 4.75
C THR A 102 -1.41 -4.45 5.48
N THR A 103 -0.31 -3.70 5.38
CA THR A 103 0.85 -3.82 6.26
C THR A 103 0.87 -2.62 7.18
N ALA A 104 1.06 -2.80 8.49
CA ALA A 104 1.01 -1.71 9.45
C ALA A 104 2.26 -1.66 10.34
N GLY A 105 3.06 -0.60 10.17
CA GLY A 105 4.07 -0.17 11.14
C GLY A 105 3.56 1.06 11.89
N ILE A 106 3.36 0.95 13.20
CA ILE A 106 2.80 2.03 14.03
C ILE A 106 3.84 2.69 14.95
N SER A 107 5.11 2.31 14.86
CA SER A 107 6.18 2.82 15.73
C SER A 107 6.47 4.32 15.58
N ASN A 108 5.98 4.93 14.50
CA ASN A 108 6.08 6.35 14.20
C ASN A 108 4.69 7.01 14.05
N ALA A 109 3.65 6.43 14.66
CA ALA A 109 2.30 6.97 14.61
C ALA A 109 2.33 8.48 14.88
N ALA A 110 1.65 9.26 14.05
CA ALA A 110 1.61 10.72 14.17
C ALA A 110 0.19 11.20 13.88
N SER A 111 -0.19 12.29 14.51
CA SER A 111 -1.47 12.96 14.32
C SER A 111 -1.31 14.14 13.36
N CYS A 112 -2.34 14.42 12.56
CA CYS A 112 -2.36 15.62 11.73
C CYS A 112 -2.23 16.88 12.62
N GLY A 113 -1.36 17.80 12.22
CA GLY A 113 -1.09 19.05 12.96
C GLY A 113 0.07 18.97 13.94
N GLU A 114 0.71 17.81 14.12
CA GLU A 114 1.92 17.69 14.93
C GLU A 114 3.18 18.17 14.20
N ASP A 115 4.08 18.86 14.92
CA ASP A 115 5.40 19.22 14.40
C ASP A 115 6.35 18.01 14.48
N ILE A 116 6.29 17.16 13.46
CA ILE A 116 7.06 15.92 13.36
C ILE A 116 8.33 16.05 12.52
N CYS A 117 8.61 17.24 11.96
CA CYS A 117 9.60 17.48 10.90
C CYS A 117 11.04 17.02 11.21
N LYS A 118 11.37 16.72 12.48
CA LYS A 118 12.73 16.30 12.90
C LYS A 118 12.80 14.91 13.55
N ARG A 119 11.70 14.15 13.59
CA ARG A 119 11.62 12.90 14.39
C ARG A 119 11.00 11.71 13.67
N VAL A 120 10.73 11.80 12.37
CA VAL A 120 10.02 10.74 11.64
C VAL A 120 10.93 9.52 11.47
N LYS A 121 10.72 8.51 12.30
CA LYS A 121 11.23 7.15 12.04
C LYS A 121 10.46 6.53 10.87
N VAL A 122 11.08 5.59 10.16
CA VAL A 122 10.39 4.82 9.12
C VAL A 122 9.35 3.90 9.76
N GLY A 123 8.09 4.13 9.41
CA GLY A 123 6.95 3.30 9.78
C GLY A 123 5.78 3.71 8.89
N THR A 124 5.22 2.74 8.18
CA THR A 124 4.17 3.03 7.21
C THR A 124 3.04 2.05 7.37
N ILE A 125 1.83 2.57 7.15
CA ILE A 125 0.65 1.75 6.94
C ILE A 125 0.32 1.86 5.46
N ASN A 126 0.69 0.83 4.71
CA ASN A 126 0.35 0.71 3.30
C ASN A 126 -0.86 -0.22 3.18
N THR A 127 -1.88 0.24 2.46
CA THR A 127 -3.10 -0.53 2.18
C THR A 127 -3.33 -0.57 0.69
N VAL A 128 -3.39 -1.77 0.11
CA VAL A 128 -3.83 -2.00 -1.26
C VAL A 128 -5.31 -2.35 -1.21
N VAL A 129 -6.14 -1.60 -1.93
CA VAL A 129 -7.59 -1.86 -2.06
C VAL A 129 -7.87 -2.29 -3.48
N LEU A 130 -8.25 -3.55 -3.67
CA LEU A 130 -8.68 -4.12 -4.93
C LEU A 130 -10.20 -4.01 -5.01
N ILE A 131 -10.73 -3.30 -6.02
CA ILE A 131 -12.17 -3.09 -6.23
C ILE A 131 -12.58 -3.72 -7.57
N GLY A 132 -13.54 -4.64 -7.55
CA GLY A 132 -14.00 -5.41 -8.71
C GLY A 132 -14.90 -4.65 -9.68
N ALA A 133 -14.64 -3.36 -9.89
CA ALA A 133 -15.45 -2.50 -10.75
C ALA A 133 -14.59 -1.47 -11.50
N TYR A 134 -15.09 -1.05 -12.66
CA TYR A 134 -14.54 0.11 -13.37
C TYR A 134 -15.02 1.39 -12.71
N MET A 135 -14.06 2.19 -12.22
CA MET A 135 -14.34 3.42 -11.50
C MET A 135 -13.98 4.63 -12.37
N THR A 136 -14.73 5.72 -12.24
CA THR A 136 -14.27 7.03 -12.72
C THR A 136 -13.15 7.56 -11.82
N ASP A 137 -12.40 8.55 -12.30
CA ASP A 137 -11.31 9.17 -11.54
C ASP A 137 -11.79 9.69 -10.19
N SER A 138 -12.92 10.40 -10.17
CA SER A 138 -13.54 10.90 -8.93
C SER A 138 -13.94 9.76 -7.99
N CYS A 139 -14.44 8.64 -8.52
CA CYS A 139 -14.79 7.48 -7.71
C CYS A 139 -13.54 6.83 -7.08
N MET A 140 -12.42 6.75 -7.81
CA MET A 140 -11.15 6.27 -7.25
C MET A 140 -10.65 7.19 -6.13
N VAL A 141 -10.81 8.51 -6.27
CA VAL A 141 -10.48 9.48 -5.22
C VAL A 141 -11.35 9.25 -3.98
N GLU A 142 -12.66 9.03 -4.14
CA GLU A 142 -13.56 8.70 -3.02
C GLU A 142 -13.19 7.38 -2.32
N ALA A 143 -12.75 6.37 -3.06
CA ALA A 143 -12.24 5.13 -2.45
C ALA A 143 -10.96 5.36 -1.64
N VAL A 144 -10.04 6.19 -2.11
CA VAL A 144 -8.82 6.55 -1.34
C VAL A 144 -9.19 7.31 -0.06
N LYS A 145 -10.14 8.24 -0.13
CA LYS A 145 -10.67 8.96 1.05
C LYS A 145 -11.26 7.97 2.06
N THR A 146 -12.18 7.12 1.61
CA THR A 146 -12.84 6.10 2.44
C THR A 146 -11.84 5.16 3.11
N ALA A 147 -10.84 4.67 2.36
CA ALA A 147 -9.78 3.81 2.90
C ALA A 147 -8.92 4.55 3.94
N THR A 148 -8.69 5.85 3.75
CA THR A 148 -7.96 6.69 4.70
C THR A 148 -8.76 6.90 5.99
N GLU A 149 -10.05 7.22 5.89
CA GLU A 149 -10.95 7.37 7.05
C GLU A 149 -11.07 6.07 7.84
N ALA A 150 -11.21 4.93 7.15
CA ALA A 150 -11.24 3.60 7.78
C ALA A 150 -9.93 3.29 8.53
N LYS A 151 -8.77 3.61 7.93
CA LYS A 151 -7.45 3.48 8.58
C LYS A 151 -7.37 4.34 9.84
N CYS A 152 -7.79 5.60 9.77
CA CYS A 152 -7.84 6.49 10.94
C CYS A 152 -8.77 5.94 12.04
N ARG A 153 -9.95 5.44 11.66
CA ARG A 153 -10.90 4.85 12.60
C ARG A 153 -10.33 3.61 13.29
N ALA A 154 -9.66 2.74 12.55
CA ALA A 154 -9.01 1.55 13.08
C ALA A 154 -7.91 1.92 14.11
N LEU A 155 -7.06 2.90 13.79
CA LEU A 155 -6.04 3.39 14.72
C LEU A 155 -6.65 3.98 16.00
N ALA A 156 -7.71 4.78 15.85
CA ALA A 156 -8.43 5.35 16.99
C ALA A 156 -9.10 4.27 17.86
N HIS A 157 -9.69 3.24 17.24
CA HIS A 157 -10.28 2.10 17.96
C HIS A 157 -9.26 1.27 18.73
N LEU A 158 -8.04 1.15 18.19
CA LEU A 158 -6.93 0.45 18.84
C LEU A 158 -6.17 1.32 19.85
N ASP A 159 -6.66 2.54 20.11
CA ASP A 159 -6.01 3.52 21.00
C ASP A 159 -4.54 3.80 20.63
N VAL A 160 -4.23 3.80 19.32
CA VAL A 160 -2.88 4.12 18.86
C VAL A 160 -2.62 5.60 19.07
N ARG A 161 -1.68 5.91 19.96
CA ARG A 161 -1.27 7.27 20.29
C ARG A 161 0.02 7.65 19.58
N SER A 162 0.10 8.91 19.17
CA SER A 162 1.36 9.48 18.71
C SER A 162 2.35 9.56 19.88
N PRO A 163 3.60 9.08 19.73
CA PRO A 163 4.65 9.30 20.72
C PRO A 163 5.18 10.75 20.67
N TYR A 164 4.66 11.58 19.76
CA TYR A 164 5.02 13.00 19.61
C TYR A 164 3.98 13.93 20.26
N SER A 165 2.74 13.46 20.43
CA SER A 165 1.72 14.13 21.25
C SER A 165 2.24 14.20 22.69
N ARG A 166 2.35 15.41 23.23
CA ARG A 166 2.54 15.63 24.68
C ARG A 166 1.20 15.60 25.40
#